data_AF-A0A0R1TZK4-F1
#
_entry.id   AF-A0A0R1TZK4-F1
#
_cell.length_a   1.000
_cell.length_b   1.000
_cell.length_c   1.000
_cell.angle_alpha   90.00
_cell.angle_beta   90.00
_cell.angle_gamma   90.00
#
_symmetry.space_group_name_H-M   'P 1'
#
loop_
_entity.id
_entity.type
_entity.pdbx_description
1 polymer ?
#
loop_
_entity_poly.entity_id
_entity_poly.type
_entity_poly.pdbx_seq_one_letter_code
_entity_poly.pdbx_strand_id
1 'polypeptide(L)'
;MMQNIKQQLRASLTAIQDETTSYQLINQDIEFIRFILKKVVFFKFLYSKRFECTHCSILSTEFLYLLKYFCAGDYRAFLLSERTIIETSLKIIVHCNERITTTELIKRADFSGDDKSRVTDIFKKDSQIIHHSISIDETDNINMLVTDMLKKSNKLIDPKERQKVIRQNMDVVKILMKRMIYLYEEDMSLIFLRQLDILTFLTNYEIK
;
A
#
# COMPACT_ATOMS: atom_id res chain seq x y z
N MET A 1 20.57 6.97 -14.30
CA MET A 1 19.66 6.11 -13.50
C MET A 1 18.24 6.66 -13.42
N MET A 2 18.04 7.92 -12.98
CA MET A 2 16.71 8.57 -12.95
C MET A 2 15.91 8.46 -14.26
N GLN A 3 16.52 8.73 -15.41
CA GLN A 3 15.85 8.62 -16.72
C GLN A 3 15.37 7.18 -17.01
N ASN A 4 16.17 6.17 -16.66
CA ASN A 4 15.80 4.76 -16.83
C ASN A 4 14.59 4.41 -15.93
N ILE A 5 14.61 4.82 -14.66
CA ILE A 5 13.45 4.63 -13.75
C ILE A 5 12.19 5.28 -14.34
N LYS A 6 12.28 6.52 -14.82
CA LYS A 6 11.15 7.21 -15.45
C LYS A 6 10.64 6.48 -16.69
N GLN A 7 11.54 5.93 -17.51
CA GLN A 7 11.18 5.14 -18.69
C GLN A 7 10.49 3.83 -18.30
N GLN A 8 11.00 3.11 -17.30
CA GLN A 8 10.39 1.89 -16.79
C GLN A 8 8.99 2.15 -16.23
N LEU A 9 8.83 3.21 -15.42
CA LEU A 9 7.51 3.60 -14.88
C LEU A 9 6.51 3.92 -16.00
N ARG A 10 6.95 4.57 -17.08
CA ARG A 10 6.11 4.84 -18.25
C ARG A 10 5.70 3.54 -18.95
N ALA A 11 6.66 2.66 -19.22
CA ALA A 11 6.39 1.37 -19.87
C ALA A 11 5.45 0.48 -19.02
N SER A 12 5.64 0.45 -17.70
CA SER A 12 4.74 -0.28 -16.79
C SER A 12 3.33 0.31 -16.76
N LEU A 13 3.20 1.65 -16.80
CA LEU A 13 1.89 2.29 -16.88
C LEU A 13 1.18 1.93 -18.19
N THR A 14 1.89 1.98 -19.32
CA THR A 14 1.34 1.57 -20.62
C THR A 14 0.86 0.11 -20.57
N ALA A 15 1.68 -0.81 -20.06
CA ALA A 15 1.29 -2.21 -19.92
C ALA A 15 0.04 -2.39 -19.05
N ILE A 16 -0.09 -1.66 -17.93
CA ILE A 16 -1.30 -1.70 -17.10
C ILE A 16 -2.51 -1.18 -17.88
N GLN A 17 -2.36 -0.07 -18.60
CA GLN A 17 -3.45 0.53 -19.38
C GLN A 17 -3.96 -0.43 -20.45
N ASP A 18 -3.06 -1.09 -21.17
CA ASP A 18 -3.38 -2.05 -22.23
C ASP A 18 -4.13 -3.28 -21.71
N GLU A 19 -3.85 -3.72 -20.48
CA GLU A 19 -4.53 -4.86 -19.84
C GLU A 19 -5.88 -4.45 -19.19
N THR A 20 -6.10 -3.18 -18.88
CA THR A 20 -7.32 -2.66 -18.20
C THR A 20 -8.46 -2.26 -19.14
N THR A 21 -8.66 -2.99 -20.23
CA THR A 21 -9.65 -2.65 -21.28
C THR A 21 -11.11 -2.53 -20.78
N SER A 22 -11.48 -3.22 -19.71
CA SER A 22 -12.83 -3.16 -19.10
C SER A 22 -12.99 -2.11 -17.99
N TYR A 23 -11.93 -1.40 -17.61
CA TYR A 23 -11.90 -0.51 -16.46
C TYR A 23 -11.31 0.85 -16.87
N GLN A 24 -12.18 1.79 -17.25
CA GLN A 24 -11.74 3.09 -17.77
C GLN A 24 -11.02 3.92 -16.69
N LEU A 25 -9.70 3.98 -16.80
CA LEU A 25 -8.84 4.77 -15.93
C LEU A 25 -9.04 6.27 -16.20
N ILE A 26 -9.25 7.05 -15.15
CA ILE A 26 -9.25 8.52 -15.20
C ILE A 26 -7.90 9.08 -14.73
N ASN A 27 -7.65 10.37 -14.92
CA ASN A 27 -6.37 11.00 -14.57
C ASN A 27 -5.91 10.73 -13.12
N GLN A 28 -6.83 10.74 -12.16
CA GLN A 28 -6.49 10.47 -10.76
C GLN A 28 -6.09 9.00 -10.51
N ASP A 29 -6.65 8.06 -11.28
CA ASP A 29 -6.27 6.64 -11.22
C ASP A 29 -4.84 6.46 -11.75
N ILE A 30 -4.48 7.20 -12.80
CA ILE A 30 -3.12 7.19 -13.36
C ILE A 30 -2.10 7.73 -12.34
N GLU A 31 -2.43 8.81 -11.62
CA GLU A 31 -1.57 9.35 -10.56
C GLU A 31 -1.41 8.36 -9.39
N PHE A 32 -2.49 7.66 -9.03
CA PHE A 32 -2.42 6.57 -8.05
C PHE A 32 -1.50 5.44 -8.52
N ILE A 33 -1.67 4.96 -9.75
CA ILE A 33 -0.82 3.89 -10.32
C ILE A 33 0.65 4.32 -10.31
N ARG A 34 0.97 5.54 -10.74
CA ARG A 34 2.33 6.09 -10.69
C ARG A 34 2.87 6.15 -9.27
N PHE A 35 2.06 6.59 -8.31
CA PHE A 35 2.44 6.66 -6.91
C PHE A 35 2.84 5.28 -6.37
N ILE A 36 2.05 4.24 -6.65
CA ILE A 36 2.30 2.87 -6.18
C ILE A 36 3.49 2.24 -6.90
N LEU A 37 3.61 2.38 -8.22
CA LEU A 37 4.76 1.87 -8.97
C LEU A 37 6.09 2.44 -8.46
N LYS A 38 6.12 3.71 -8.05
CA LYS A 38 7.30 4.29 -7.39
C LYS A 38 7.66 3.57 -6.08
N LYS A 39 6.67 3.12 -5.30
CA LYS A 39 6.91 2.34 -4.07
C LYS A 39 7.42 0.94 -4.37
N VAL A 40 6.90 0.29 -5.42
CA VAL A 40 7.46 -0.97 -5.93
C VAL A 40 8.95 -0.82 -6.25
N VAL A 41 9.32 0.22 -7.02
CA VAL A 41 10.72 0.49 -7.37
C VAL A 41 11.56 0.77 -6.13
N PHE A 42 11.04 1.58 -5.20
CA PHE A 42 11.73 1.89 -3.94
C PHE A 42 12.04 0.64 -3.12
N PHE A 43 11.05 -0.20 -2.83
CA PHE A 43 11.26 -1.41 -2.02
C PHE A 43 12.09 -2.46 -2.74
N LYS A 44 11.97 -2.57 -4.07
CA LYS A 44 12.88 -3.42 -4.87
C LYS A 44 14.32 -2.94 -4.79
N PHE A 45 14.54 -1.63 -4.77
CA PHE A 45 15.87 -1.06 -4.60
C PHE A 45 16.44 -1.35 -3.20
N LEU A 46 15.67 -1.12 -2.14
CA LEU A 46 16.07 -1.45 -0.76
C LEU A 46 16.43 -2.94 -0.61
N TYR A 47 15.60 -3.83 -1.16
CA TYR A 47 15.86 -5.26 -1.20
C TYR A 47 17.21 -5.59 -1.85
N SER A 48 17.50 -4.99 -3.01
CA SER A 48 18.76 -5.20 -3.73
C SER A 48 19.99 -4.74 -2.94
N LYS A 49 19.79 -3.81 -2.00
CA LYS A 49 20.80 -3.26 -1.09
C LYS A 49 20.84 -3.98 0.26
N ARG A 50 20.11 -5.09 0.39
CA ARG A 50 20.02 -5.94 1.57
C ARG A 50 19.34 -5.29 2.79
N PHE A 51 18.69 -4.15 2.64
CA PHE A 51 17.92 -3.52 3.71
C PHE A 51 16.58 -4.26 3.90
N GLU A 52 16.30 -4.72 5.14
CA GLU A 52 15.02 -5.34 5.53
C GLU A 52 14.46 -6.30 4.47
N CYS A 53 15.31 -7.23 3.97
CA CYS A 53 15.04 -8.00 2.74
C CYS A 53 13.67 -8.66 2.72
N THR A 54 13.29 -9.34 3.80
CA THR A 54 12.01 -10.05 3.90
C THR A 54 10.84 -9.08 3.73
N HIS A 55 10.84 -7.99 4.49
CA HIS A 55 9.78 -6.98 4.46
C HIS A 55 9.75 -6.21 3.14
N CYS A 56 10.90 -5.85 2.60
CA CYS A 56 11.00 -5.17 1.30
C CYS A 56 10.48 -6.03 0.16
N SER A 57 10.76 -7.34 0.17
CA SER A 57 10.21 -8.28 -0.82
C SER A 57 8.68 -8.30 -0.73
N ILE A 58 8.13 -8.48 0.48
CA ILE A 58 6.68 -8.49 0.72
C ILE A 58 6.05 -7.19 0.23
N LEU A 59 6.58 -6.03 0.63
CA LEU A 59 6.04 -4.73 0.24
C LEU A 59 6.06 -4.54 -1.28
N SER A 60 7.15 -4.88 -1.95
CA SER A 60 7.23 -4.75 -3.41
C SER A 60 6.16 -5.59 -4.13
N THR A 61 5.87 -6.80 -3.63
CA THR A 61 4.85 -7.69 -4.17
C THR A 61 3.44 -7.23 -3.83
N GLU A 62 3.18 -6.82 -2.59
CA GLU A 62 1.85 -6.36 -2.17
C GLU A 62 1.44 -5.05 -2.84
N PHE A 63 2.38 -4.14 -3.12
CA PHE A 63 2.08 -2.97 -3.95
C PHE A 63 1.68 -3.35 -5.39
N LEU A 64 2.27 -4.41 -5.97
CA LEU A 64 1.85 -4.92 -7.27
C LEU A 64 0.47 -5.59 -7.20
N TYR A 65 0.18 -6.35 -6.15
CA TYR A 65 -1.15 -6.93 -5.94
C TYR A 65 -2.22 -5.86 -5.70
N LEU A 66 -1.89 -4.81 -4.95
CA LEU A 66 -2.76 -3.65 -4.79
C LEU A 66 -3.16 -3.05 -6.15
N LEU A 67 -2.21 -2.90 -7.08
CA LEU A 67 -2.48 -2.44 -8.44
C LEU A 67 -3.35 -3.43 -9.23
N LYS A 68 -3.03 -4.73 -9.16
CA LYS A 68 -3.83 -5.78 -9.81
C LYS A 68 -5.29 -5.70 -9.37
N TYR A 69 -5.55 -5.63 -8.06
CA TYR A 69 -6.91 -5.60 -7.53
C TYR A 69 -7.61 -4.27 -7.79
N PHE A 70 -6.88 -3.16 -7.75
CA PHE A 70 -7.40 -1.87 -8.18
C PHE A 70 -7.90 -1.93 -9.64
N CYS A 71 -7.06 -2.44 -10.54
CA CYS A 71 -7.33 -2.57 -11.97
C CYS A 71 -8.47 -3.56 -12.27
N ALA A 72 -8.64 -4.58 -11.44
CA ALA A 72 -9.74 -5.53 -11.53
C ALA A 72 -11.05 -5.01 -10.89
N GLY A 73 -11.02 -3.85 -10.22
CA GLY A 73 -12.14 -3.35 -9.42
C GLY A 73 -12.46 -4.22 -8.18
N ASP A 74 -11.56 -5.11 -7.77
CA ASP A 74 -11.72 -5.98 -6.61
C ASP A 74 -11.37 -5.23 -5.32
N TYR A 75 -12.36 -4.55 -4.76
CA TYR A 75 -12.17 -3.74 -3.56
C TYR A 75 -11.72 -4.55 -2.35
N ARG A 76 -12.20 -5.79 -2.20
CA ARG A 76 -11.90 -6.56 -0.99
C ARG A 76 -10.47 -7.09 -1.02
N ALA A 77 -10.03 -7.61 -2.17
CA ALA A 77 -8.65 -8.01 -2.35
C ALA A 77 -7.69 -6.80 -2.28
N PHE A 78 -8.13 -5.63 -2.77
CA PHE A 78 -7.42 -4.37 -2.57
C PHE A 78 -7.18 -4.07 -1.08
N LEU A 79 -8.22 -4.15 -0.24
CA LEU A 79 -8.09 -3.91 1.21
C LEU A 79 -7.15 -4.93 1.89
N LEU A 80 -7.14 -6.18 1.44
CA LEU A 80 -6.22 -7.20 1.97
C LEU A 80 -4.76 -6.84 1.69
N SER A 81 -4.44 -6.41 0.47
CA SER A 81 -3.09 -5.94 0.15
C SER A 81 -2.74 -4.66 0.90
N GLU A 82 -3.67 -3.71 1.04
CA GLU A 82 -3.47 -2.50 1.86
C GLU A 82 -3.10 -2.86 3.31
N ARG A 83 -3.84 -3.80 3.91
CA ARG A 83 -3.58 -4.26 5.28
C ARG A 83 -2.18 -4.86 5.41
N THR A 84 -1.77 -5.71 4.47
CA THR A 84 -0.43 -6.32 4.49
C THR A 84 0.67 -5.26 4.32
N ILE A 85 0.44 -4.25 3.48
CA ILE A 85 1.35 -3.09 3.34
C ILE A 85 1.48 -2.34 4.66
N ILE A 86 0.37 -2.03 5.32
CA ILE A 86 0.37 -1.34 6.62
C ILE A 86 1.14 -2.16 7.65
N GLU A 87 0.78 -3.43 7.83
CA GLU A 87 1.42 -4.29 8.83
C GLU A 87 2.92 -4.46 8.58
N THR A 88 3.32 -4.72 7.33
CA THR A 88 4.72 -4.94 6.97
C THR A 88 5.55 -3.66 7.13
N SER A 89 4.98 -2.50 6.77
CA SER A 89 5.63 -1.21 6.99
C SER A 89 5.80 -0.92 8.49
N LEU A 90 4.78 -1.25 9.31
CA LEU A 90 4.87 -1.07 10.75
C LEU A 90 5.94 -1.98 11.37
N LYS A 91 6.07 -3.23 10.90
CA LYS A 91 7.14 -4.15 11.36
C LYS A 91 8.54 -3.58 11.12
N ILE A 92 8.76 -2.92 9.99
CA ILE A 92 10.00 -2.17 9.75
C ILE A 92 10.11 -1.02 10.75
N ILE A 93 9.08 -0.17 10.87
CA ILE A 93 9.08 1.03 11.73
C ILE A 93 9.36 0.70 13.20
N VAL A 94 8.83 -0.40 13.73
CA VAL A 94 9.01 -0.81 15.13
C VAL A 94 10.14 -1.82 15.32
N HIS A 95 10.85 -2.16 14.24
CA HIS A 95 11.88 -3.20 14.21
C HIS A 95 11.43 -4.52 14.87
N CYS A 96 10.27 -5.05 14.44
CA CYS A 96 9.65 -6.23 15.05
C CYS A 96 9.44 -7.35 14.03
N ASN A 97 10.07 -8.50 14.27
CA ASN A 97 9.91 -9.73 13.50
C ASN A 97 8.95 -10.74 14.16
N GLU A 98 8.45 -10.43 15.34
CA GLU A 98 7.58 -11.32 16.11
C GLU A 98 6.13 -11.26 15.63
N ARG A 99 5.37 -12.30 15.98
CA ARG A 99 3.94 -12.35 15.71
C ARG A 99 3.18 -11.51 16.72
N ILE A 100 3.06 -10.21 16.43
CA ILE A 100 2.21 -9.27 17.19
C ILE A 100 1.08 -8.72 16.32
N THR A 101 -0.01 -8.31 16.96
CA THR A 101 -1.17 -7.76 16.25
C THR A 101 -0.83 -6.42 15.62
N THR A 102 -1.46 -6.08 14.48
CA THR A 102 -1.27 -4.77 13.85
C THR A 102 -1.69 -3.62 14.77
N THR A 103 -2.70 -3.81 15.63
CA THR A 103 -3.07 -2.83 16.65
C THR A 103 -1.92 -2.55 17.61
N GLU A 104 -1.19 -3.59 18.03
CA GLU A 104 -0.01 -3.44 18.89
C GLU A 104 1.15 -2.78 18.15
N LEU A 105 1.38 -3.14 16.88
CA LEU A 105 2.36 -2.48 16.01
C LEU A 105 2.09 -0.98 15.89
N ILE A 106 0.82 -0.57 15.69
CA ILE A 106 0.43 0.85 15.63
C ILE A 106 0.72 1.55 16.95
N LYS A 107 0.40 0.92 18.10
CA LYS A 107 0.67 1.51 19.42
C LYS A 107 2.16 1.79 19.62
N ARG A 108 3.02 0.84 19.24
CA ARG A 108 4.49 0.94 19.36
C ARG A 108 5.11 1.90 18.35
N ALA A 109 4.48 2.10 17.20
CA ALA A 109 4.98 3.04 16.21
C ALA A 109 4.89 4.47 16.76
N ASP A 110 6.03 5.17 16.74
CA ASP A 110 6.17 6.54 17.18
C ASP A 110 5.67 7.52 16.10
N PHE A 111 4.36 7.53 15.87
CA PHE A 111 3.69 8.51 15.03
C PHE A 111 3.26 9.73 15.84
N SER A 112 3.07 10.86 15.16
CA SER A 112 2.30 11.97 15.72
C SER A 112 0.86 11.51 16.04
N GLY A 113 0.18 12.21 16.95
CA GLY A 113 -1.20 11.85 17.35
C GLY A 113 -2.16 11.76 16.16
N ASP A 114 -2.10 12.73 15.25
CA ASP A 114 -2.93 12.78 14.05
C ASP A 114 -2.61 11.63 13.08
N ASP A 115 -1.32 11.38 12.81
CA ASP A 115 -0.88 10.30 11.93
C ASP A 115 -1.28 8.92 12.48
N LYS A 116 -1.14 8.74 13.81
CA LYS A 116 -1.56 7.52 14.50
C LYS A 116 -3.06 7.27 14.36
N SER A 117 -3.89 8.32 14.50
CA SER A 117 -5.34 8.21 14.29
C SER A 117 -5.66 7.77 12.87
N ARG A 118 -5.10 8.43 11.85
CA ARG A 118 -5.37 8.12 10.45
C ARG A 118 -5.03 6.68 10.07
N VAL A 119 -3.86 6.19 10.50
CA VAL A 119 -3.45 4.79 10.26
C VAL A 119 -4.38 3.83 11.00
N THR A 120 -4.77 4.15 12.24
CA THR A 120 -5.70 3.34 13.03
C THR A 120 -7.09 3.27 12.40
N ASP A 121 -7.62 4.39 11.95
CA ASP A 121 -8.99 4.51 11.43
C ASP A 121 -9.16 3.71 10.14
N ILE A 122 -8.19 3.81 9.23
CA ILE A 122 -8.18 3.04 7.99
C ILE A 122 -8.03 1.54 8.28
N PHE A 123 -7.06 1.15 9.10
CA PHE A 123 -6.87 -0.25 9.45
C PHE A 123 -8.11 -0.88 10.11
N LYS A 124 -8.75 -0.17 11.05
CA LYS A 124 -9.97 -0.64 11.71
C LYS A 124 -11.15 -0.74 10.74
N LYS A 125 -11.37 0.29 9.93
CA LYS A 125 -12.47 0.32 8.95
C LYS A 125 -12.33 -0.82 7.94
N ASP A 126 -11.13 -1.07 7.45
CA ASP A 126 -10.90 -2.15 6.48
C ASP A 126 -11.03 -3.52 7.14
N SER A 127 -10.55 -3.66 8.37
CA SER A 127 -10.76 -4.86 9.18
C SER A 127 -12.26 -5.13 9.36
N GLN A 128 -13.07 -4.10 9.62
CA GLN A 128 -14.52 -4.23 9.67
C GLN A 128 -15.11 -4.71 8.34
N ILE A 129 -14.71 -4.15 7.21
CA ILE A 129 -15.22 -4.56 5.89
C ILE A 129 -14.81 -5.99 5.55
N ILE A 130 -13.58 -6.40 5.88
CA ILE A 130 -13.07 -7.75 5.63
C ILE A 130 -13.69 -8.78 6.58
N HIS A 131 -13.98 -8.44 7.83
CA HIS A 131 -14.44 -9.41 8.83
C HIS A 131 -15.97 -9.40 9.05
N HIS A 132 -16.68 -8.31 8.81
CA HIS A 132 -18.16 -8.26 8.96
C HIS A 132 -18.95 -8.84 7.79
N SER A 133 -18.32 -9.29 6.70
CA SER A 133 -19.00 -10.20 5.77
C SER A 133 -19.14 -11.61 6.35
N ILE A 134 -18.48 -11.88 7.46
CA ILE A 134 -18.63 -13.09 8.25
C ILE A 134 -19.43 -12.63 9.48
N SER A 135 -20.71 -12.33 9.24
CA SER A 135 -21.69 -12.47 10.30
C SER A 135 -21.55 -13.90 10.82
N ILE A 136 -21.20 -14.04 12.09
CA ILE A 136 -21.21 -15.32 12.79
C ILE A 136 -22.41 -15.23 13.72
N ASP A 137 -23.61 -15.09 13.15
CA ASP A 137 -24.76 -15.60 13.87
C ASP A 137 -24.69 -17.12 13.75
N GLU A 138 -24.95 -17.86 14.83
CA GLU A 138 -24.92 -19.33 14.86
C GLU A 138 -25.89 -19.97 13.85
N THR A 139 -26.74 -19.16 13.21
CA THR A 139 -27.73 -19.52 12.19
C THR A 139 -27.27 -19.28 10.75
N ASP A 140 -26.12 -18.64 10.52
CA ASP A 140 -25.61 -18.37 9.18
C ASP A 140 -25.09 -19.66 8.53
N ASN A 141 -25.73 -20.07 7.43
CA ASN A 141 -25.28 -21.25 6.68
C ASN A 141 -24.11 -20.91 5.74
N ILE A 142 -23.30 -21.91 5.39
CA ILE A 142 -22.11 -21.75 4.51
C ILE A 142 -22.48 -21.10 3.17
N ASN A 143 -23.67 -21.36 2.62
CA ASN A 143 -24.10 -20.77 1.35
C ASN A 143 -24.27 -19.24 1.46
N MET A 144 -24.76 -18.73 2.59
CA MET A 144 -24.86 -17.29 2.84
C MET A 144 -23.47 -16.66 2.91
N LEU A 145 -22.54 -17.26 3.66
CA LEU A 145 -21.16 -16.79 3.74
C LEU A 145 -20.47 -16.78 2.37
N VAL A 146 -20.63 -17.84 1.57
CA VAL A 146 -20.09 -17.90 0.20
C VAL A 146 -20.73 -16.84 -0.69
N THR A 147 -22.04 -16.65 -0.60
CA THR A 147 -22.76 -15.64 -1.39
C THR A 147 -22.28 -14.23 -1.04
N ASP A 148 -22.08 -13.94 0.25
CA ASP A 148 -21.57 -12.65 0.73
C ASP A 148 -20.10 -12.43 0.34
N MET A 149 -19.28 -13.48 0.33
CA MET A 149 -17.92 -13.42 -0.19
C MET A 149 -17.88 -13.13 -1.70
N LEU A 150 -18.87 -13.61 -2.45
CA LEU A 150 -18.97 -13.39 -3.90
C LEU A 150 -19.66 -12.06 -4.28
N LYS A 151 -20.30 -11.37 -3.33
CA LYS A 151 -20.90 -10.05 -3.57
C LYS A 151 -19.80 -9.06 -3.94
N LYS A 152 -19.89 -8.53 -5.17
CA LYS A 152 -18.99 -7.48 -5.65
C LYS A 152 -19.24 -6.19 -4.88
N SER A 153 -18.19 -5.61 -4.30
CA SER A 153 -18.25 -4.26 -3.76
C SER A 153 -18.05 -3.25 -4.89
N ASN A 154 -19.00 -2.33 -5.05
CA ASN A 154 -18.94 -1.30 -6.09
C ASN A 154 -18.03 -0.12 -5.70
N LYS A 155 -17.31 -0.18 -4.58
CA LYS A 155 -16.48 0.93 -4.07
C LYS A 155 -15.36 1.37 -5.02
N LEU A 156 -14.82 0.45 -5.82
CA LEU A 156 -13.85 0.78 -6.87
C LEU A 156 -14.51 1.00 -8.24
N ILE A 157 -15.82 0.73 -8.38
CA ILE A 157 -16.55 0.95 -9.64
C ILE A 157 -17.10 2.38 -9.67
N ASP A 158 -17.71 2.83 -8.57
CA ASP A 158 -18.20 4.20 -8.44
C ASP A 158 -17.01 5.19 -8.41
N PRO A 159 -16.94 6.19 -9.31
CA PRO A 159 -15.82 7.11 -9.37
C PRO A 159 -15.61 7.91 -8.08
N LYS A 160 -16.67 8.33 -7.37
CA LYS A 160 -16.51 9.16 -6.16
C LYS A 160 -15.95 8.34 -5.01
N GLU A 161 -16.48 7.14 -4.80
CA GLU A 161 -15.98 6.21 -3.79
C GLU A 161 -14.56 5.75 -4.11
N ARG A 162 -14.27 5.45 -5.40
CA ARG A 162 -12.92 5.12 -5.86
C ARG A 162 -11.91 6.19 -5.48
N GLN A 163 -12.23 7.46 -5.75
CA GLN A 163 -11.32 8.56 -5.40
C GLN A 163 -11.18 8.79 -3.90
N LYS A 164 -12.19 8.43 -3.11
CA LYS A 164 -12.06 8.43 -1.65
C LYS A 164 -11.09 7.34 -1.20
N VAL A 165 -11.23 6.12 -1.72
CA VAL A 165 -10.35 4.98 -1.41
C VAL A 165 -8.91 5.28 -1.80
N ILE A 166 -8.66 5.74 -3.04
CA ILE A 166 -7.32 6.13 -3.52
C ILE A 166 -6.66 7.15 -2.58
N ARG A 167 -7.39 8.22 -2.22
CA ARG A 167 -6.85 9.28 -1.36
C ARG A 167 -6.49 8.76 0.03
N GLN A 168 -7.36 7.93 0.61
CA GLN A 168 -7.14 7.32 1.93
C GLN A 168 -5.89 6.42 1.93
N ASN A 169 -5.79 5.52 0.94
CA ASN A 169 -4.63 4.64 0.79
C ASN A 169 -3.32 5.43 0.60
N MET A 170 -3.32 6.41 -0.31
CA MET A 170 -2.15 7.24 -0.56
C MET A 170 -1.69 8.01 0.68
N ASP A 171 -2.62 8.51 1.50
CA ASP A 171 -2.31 9.23 2.74
C ASP A 171 -1.60 8.31 3.74
N VAL A 172 -2.15 7.12 4.00
CA VAL A 172 -1.53 6.15 4.92
C VAL A 172 -0.19 5.68 4.43
N VAL A 173 -0.05 5.35 3.14
CA VAL A 173 1.26 4.97 2.58
C VAL A 173 2.26 6.10 2.73
N LYS A 174 1.88 7.37 2.51
CA LYS A 174 2.78 8.51 2.73
C LYS A 174 3.21 8.63 4.19
N ILE A 175 2.30 8.47 5.15
CA ILE A 175 2.61 8.51 6.59
C ILE A 175 3.62 7.42 6.94
N LEU A 176 3.37 6.18 6.53
CA LEU A 176 4.24 5.03 6.78
C LEU A 176 5.63 5.25 6.17
N MET A 177 5.68 5.66 4.90
CA MET A 177 6.93 5.93 4.18
C MET A 177 7.74 7.04 4.84
N LYS A 178 7.09 8.15 5.18
CA LYS A 178 7.72 9.28 5.86
C LYS A 178 8.37 8.84 7.16
N ARG A 179 7.63 8.09 7.99
CA ARG A 179 8.15 7.64 9.28
C ARG A 179 9.30 6.65 9.13
N MET A 180 9.20 5.71 8.18
CA MET A 180 10.28 4.76 7.91
C MET A 180 11.55 5.48 7.43
N ILE A 181 11.44 6.43 6.50
CA ILE A 181 12.63 7.16 6.01
C ILE A 181 13.24 8.01 7.12
N TYR A 182 12.42 8.65 7.96
CA TYR A 182 12.90 9.42 9.11
C TYR A 182 13.66 8.55 10.11
N LEU A 183 13.14 7.36 10.44
CA LEU A 183 13.80 6.46 11.40
C LEU A 183 15.12 5.88 10.87
N TYR A 184 15.21 5.69 9.56
CA TYR A 184 16.36 5.10 8.88
C TYR A 184 17.08 6.12 8.01
N GLU A 185 17.11 7.39 8.41
CA GLU A 185 17.61 8.49 7.57
C GLU A 185 19.07 8.30 7.17
N GLU A 186 19.91 7.83 8.08
CA GLU A 186 21.32 7.51 7.82
C GLU A 186 21.46 6.33 6.82
N ASP A 187 20.75 5.22 7.06
CA ASP A 187 20.75 4.07 6.15
C ASP A 187 20.25 4.45 4.76
N MET A 188 19.17 5.23 4.68
CA MET A 188 18.62 5.72 3.41
C MET A 188 19.62 6.63 2.70
N SER A 189 20.29 7.52 3.42
CA SER A 189 21.33 8.39 2.87
C SER A 189 22.51 7.60 2.30
N LEU A 190 22.94 6.53 3.00
CA LEU A 190 24.00 5.64 2.54
C LEU A 190 23.58 4.80 1.33
N ILE A 191 22.36 4.25 1.35
CA ILE A 191 21.81 3.43 0.27
C ILE A 191 21.65 4.25 -1.02
N PHE A 192 21.19 5.49 -0.90
CA PHE A 192 20.97 6.43 -2.00
C PHE A 192 22.10 7.45 -2.14
N LEU A 193 23.32 7.11 -1.68
CA LEU A 193 24.46 8.03 -1.78
C LEU A 193 24.66 8.51 -3.22
N ARG A 194 24.76 9.84 -3.40
CA ARG A 194 24.82 10.53 -4.72
C ARG A 194 23.55 10.39 -5.59
N GLN A 195 22.44 9.91 -5.03
CA GLN A 195 21.16 9.62 -5.69
C GLN A 195 19.95 10.04 -4.83
N LEU A 196 20.11 11.06 -3.98
CA LEU A 196 19.04 11.55 -3.11
C LEU A 196 17.83 12.08 -3.92
N ASP A 197 18.08 12.60 -5.12
CA ASP A 197 17.03 12.99 -6.06
C ASP A 197 16.13 11.80 -6.46
N ILE A 198 16.70 10.60 -6.58
CA ILE A 198 15.96 9.35 -6.83
C ILE A 198 15.12 8.99 -5.62
N LEU A 199 15.68 9.07 -4.40
CA LEU A 199 14.93 8.84 -3.18
C LEU A 199 13.71 9.77 -3.12
N THR A 200 13.92 11.07 -3.25
CA THR A 200 12.84 12.07 -3.24
C THR A 200 11.83 11.83 -4.33
N PHE A 201 12.25 11.49 -5.55
CA PHE A 201 11.33 11.17 -6.64
C PHE A 201 10.45 9.96 -6.34
N LEU A 202 11.00 8.92 -5.70
CA LEU A 202 10.29 7.67 -5.42
C LEU A 202 9.36 7.79 -4.21
N THR A 203 9.75 8.55 -3.19
CA THR A 203 9.05 8.60 -1.89
C THR A 203 8.24 9.88 -1.69
N ASN A 204 8.55 10.94 -2.44
CA ASN A 204 8.12 12.31 -2.20
C ASN A 204 8.56 12.84 -0.82
N TYR A 205 9.66 12.32 -0.28
CA TYR A 205 10.26 12.75 0.98
C TYR A 205 11.69 13.24 0.74
N GLU A 206 12.02 14.39 1.32
CA GLU A 206 13.36 14.96 1.31
C GLU A 206 14.03 14.68 2.66
N ILE A 207 15.18 14.00 2.59
CA ILE A 207 16.11 13.85 3.73
C ILE A 207 16.76 15.21 3.99
N LYS A 208 16.97 15.55 5.26
CA LYS A 208 17.53 16.85 5.66
C LYS A 208 19.05 16.83 5.78
#